data_AF-A0A7V4HHZ7-F1
#
_entry.id   AF-A0A7V4HHZ7-F1
#
_cell.length_a   1.000
_cell.length_b   1.000
_cell.length_c   1.000
_cell.angle_alpha   90.00
_cell.angle_beta   90.00
_cell.angle_gamma   90.00
#
_symmetry.space_group_name_H-M   'P 1'
#
loop_
_entity.id
_entity.type
_entity.pdbx_description
1 polymer ?
#
loop_
_entity_poly.entity_id
_entity_poly.type
_entity_poly.pdbx_seq_one_letter_code
_entity_poly.pdbx_strand_id
1 'polypeptide(L)'
;MYSHPTKEERAKAARLVEYLLRLASLRTKLIRDVDEYETILWISTVPHDRDCFSQAWGRDEEHESDEWLEVKNRREPQLPAVPNPCKDWLDPPSLRNKTARPALLPQITRQITTPRRQADSDQPAIIKSAERLQDHPEVQQVWDRYVEDKWLPWTEEHNSWEKVHKVYSALFAIHQEQLRLGEEYELVLGMGLLTWQTPTGQRVRRHLVVADAILEFEARLGKFTVRPHPEGAKLRPELDMLDIEDQPTHAEETAKASLAAAGDDPWDKGCVEGVLQALVHSISSQGDYEGSIKAKDIRASTKPIVEYAPALILRKRSAKGLTETLKRIREQLEDGKAILGEFADLAEIRPKDERKTSDELEESDAFFDGEVFFPKPSNDEQRRIVDKIRAASGVLVQGPPGTGKSHTIANLICHLLATGQRTLITAKTPRALQVLEGLIPDELRPLCINLLGSGLEERRSLESSV
;
A
#
# COMPACT_ATOMS: atom_id res chain seq x y z
N MET A 1 -6.27 42.37 -20.53
CA MET A 1 -7.13 43.03 -19.53
C MET A 1 -8.07 41.94 -19.05
N TYR A 2 -7.76 41.28 -17.92
CA TYR A 2 -8.59 40.16 -17.45
C TYR A 2 -9.91 40.74 -16.92
N SER A 3 -10.99 40.54 -17.68
CA SER A 3 -12.35 40.86 -17.22
C SER A 3 -12.58 40.11 -15.90
N HIS A 4 -13.01 40.83 -14.86
CA HIS A 4 -13.39 40.17 -13.62
C HIS A 4 -14.59 39.27 -13.90
N PRO A 5 -14.53 37.96 -13.60
CA PRO A 5 -15.61 37.04 -13.91
C PRO A 5 -16.88 37.50 -13.19
N THR A 6 -17.97 37.59 -13.94
CA THR A 6 -19.28 38.01 -13.43
C THR A 6 -19.79 37.02 -12.37
N LYS A 7 -20.73 37.46 -11.54
CA LYS A 7 -21.33 36.64 -10.49
C LYS A 7 -21.97 35.36 -11.05
N GLU A 8 -22.49 35.42 -12.27
CA GLU A 8 -23.13 34.28 -12.95
C GLU A 8 -22.12 33.26 -13.46
N GLU A 9 -20.98 33.73 -13.99
CA GLU A 9 -19.88 32.87 -14.43
C GLU A 9 -19.26 32.11 -13.25
N ARG A 10 -19.05 32.79 -12.11
CA ARG A 10 -18.61 32.14 -10.87
C ARG A 10 -19.59 31.08 -10.39
N ALA A 11 -20.90 31.37 -10.44
CA ALA A 11 -21.92 30.40 -10.09
C ALA A 11 -21.89 29.17 -11.02
N LYS A 12 -21.63 29.36 -12.32
CA LYS A 12 -21.50 28.25 -13.28
C LYS A 12 -20.27 27.37 -12.98
N ALA A 13 -19.11 27.97 -12.68
CA ALA A 13 -17.92 27.25 -12.25
C ALA A 13 -18.16 26.48 -10.93
N ALA A 14 -18.81 27.11 -9.96
CA ALA A 14 -19.14 26.47 -8.69
C ALA A 14 -20.05 25.24 -8.87
N ARG A 15 -21.06 25.33 -9.74
CA ARG A 15 -21.92 24.19 -10.09
C ARG A 15 -21.15 23.04 -10.75
N LEU A 16 -20.18 23.34 -11.61
CA LEU A 16 -19.32 22.30 -12.21
C LEU A 16 -18.50 21.60 -11.13
N VAL A 17 -17.88 22.35 -10.21
CA VAL A 17 -17.13 21.78 -9.09
C VAL A 17 -18.04 20.93 -8.20
N GLU A 18 -19.25 21.40 -7.90
CA GLU A 18 -20.24 20.64 -7.14
C GLU A 18 -20.62 19.33 -7.84
N TYR A 19 -20.87 19.37 -9.15
CA TYR A 19 -21.13 18.17 -9.94
C TYR A 19 -19.97 17.17 -9.88
N LEU A 20 -18.73 17.63 -10.05
CA LEU A 20 -17.53 16.77 -9.97
C LEU A 20 -17.37 16.17 -8.58
N LEU A 21 -17.66 16.94 -7.53
CA LEU A 21 -17.61 16.48 -6.15
C LEU A 21 -18.64 15.38 -5.90
N ARG A 22 -19.89 15.58 -6.35
CA ARG A 22 -20.95 14.55 -6.29
C ARG A 22 -20.60 13.30 -7.09
N LEU A 23 -20.04 13.46 -8.30
CA LEU A 23 -19.62 12.35 -9.13
C LEU A 23 -18.50 11.53 -8.48
N ALA A 24 -17.52 12.19 -7.87
CA ALA A 24 -16.44 11.53 -7.14
C ALA A 24 -17.00 10.73 -5.96
N SER A 25 -17.90 11.32 -5.16
CA SER A 25 -18.56 10.63 -4.05
C SER A 25 -19.37 9.41 -4.51
N LEU A 26 -20.13 9.52 -5.62
CA LEU A 26 -20.94 8.42 -6.16
C LEU A 26 -20.11 7.24 -6.68
N ARG A 27 -18.91 7.51 -7.21
CA ARG A 27 -18.00 6.47 -7.73
C ARG A 27 -17.18 5.78 -6.63
N THR A 28 -17.16 6.35 -5.43
CA THR A 28 -16.36 5.81 -4.33
C THR A 28 -17.11 4.66 -3.67
N LYS A 29 -16.52 3.47 -3.67
CA LYS A 29 -17.05 2.34 -2.90
C LYS A 29 -16.88 2.65 -1.42
N LEU A 30 -17.99 2.67 -0.69
CA LEU A 30 -17.99 2.85 0.75
C LEU A 30 -17.59 1.54 1.45
N ILE A 31 -16.43 1.55 2.12
CA ILE A 31 -15.92 0.40 2.88
C ILE A 31 -16.14 0.66 4.37
N ARG A 32 -16.94 -0.21 5.01
CA ARG A 32 -17.30 -0.09 6.43
C ARG A 32 -16.58 -1.08 7.33
N ASP A 33 -16.13 -2.21 6.79
CA ASP A 33 -15.35 -3.21 7.52
C ASP A 33 -13.91 -3.26 6.96
N VAL A 34 -12.94 -3.25 7.88
CA VAL A 34 -11.52 -3.38 7.58
C VAL A 34 -11.23 -4.68 6.84
N ASP A 35 -12.01 -5.74 7.11
CA ASP A 35 -11.84 -7.05 6.46
C ASP A 35 -12.19 -7.03 4.95
N GLU A 36 -12.80 -5.95 4.43
CA GLU A 36 -13.01 -5.76 2.99
C GLU A 36 -11.78 -5.23 2.24
N TYR A 37 -10.72 -4.81 2.95
CA TYR A 37 -9.47 -4.37 2.33
C TYR A 37 -8.67 -5.54 1.77
N GLU A 38 -7.82 -5.25 0.79
CA GLU A 38 -7.05 -6.27 0.08
C GLU A 38 -6.02 -6.96 0.96
N THR A 39 -5.33 -6.24 1.84
CA THR A 39 -4.38 -6.84 2.78
C THR A 39 -4.27 -6.03 4.06
N ILE A 40 -4.27 -6.73 5.19
CA ILE A 40 -4.20 -6.15 6.54
C ILE A 40 -3.13 -6.91 7.32
N LEU A 41 -2.19 -6.16 7.88
CA LEU A 41 -1.18 -6.68 8.79
C LEU A 41 -1.33 -5.97 10.15
N TRP A 42 -1.88 -6.66 11.12
CA TRP A 42 -2.00 -6.15 12.49
C TRP A 42 -0.63 -6.04 13.14
N ILE A 43 -0.30 -4.88 13.71
CA ILE A 43 0.99 -4.67 14.38
C ILE A 43 1.14 -5.59 15.60
N SER A 44 0.03 -5.99 16.23
CA SER A 44 0.04 -6.99 17.30
C SER A 44 0.51 -8.39 16.89
N THR A 45 0.57 -8.69 15.59
CA THR A 45 1.07 -9.99 15.09
C THR A 45 2.59 -10.00 14.94
N VAL A 46 3.23 -8.83 14.97
CA VAL A 46 4.68 -8.70 14.95
C VAL A 46 5.23 -9.27 16.27
N PRO A 47 6.12 -10.28 16.24
CA PRO A 47 6.67 -10.85 17.46
C PRO A 47 7.78 -9.96 18.02
N HIS A 48 7.86 -9.85 19.36
CA HIS A 48 9.00 -9.23 20.04
C HIS A 48 10.22 -10.17 19.98
N ASP A 49 10.99 -10.08 18.90
CA ASP A 49 12.18 -10.88 18.63
C ASP A 49 13.29 -9.96 18.08
N ARG A 50 14.56 -10.36 18.17
CA ARG A 50 15.72 -9.55 17.76
C ARG A 50 15.73 -9.12 16.29
N ASP A 51 14.94 -9.77 15.45
CA ASP A 51 14.86 -9.49 14.00
C ASP A 51 13.57 -8.78 13.61
N CYS A 52 12.74 -8.44 14.59
CA CYS A 52 11.55 -7.63 14.42
C CYS A 52 11.64 -6.42 15.34
N PHE A 53 11.43 -5.24 14.79
CA PHE A 53 11.25 -4.03 15.57
C PHE A 53 9.92 -3.40 15.22
N SER A 54 9.20 -2.90 16.22
CA SER A 54 7.95 -2.16 16.03
C SER A 54 7.87 -1.07 17.06
N GLN A 55 7.69 0.17 16.61
CA GLN A 55 7.62 1.35 17.47
C GLN A 55 6.42 1.31 18.44
N ALA A 56 5.42 0.46 18.17
CA ALA A 56 4.30 0.19 19.08
C ALA A 56 4.73 -0.28 20.49
N TRP A 57 5.87 -0.96 20.60
CA TRP A 57 6.38 -1.53 21.86
C TRP A 57 7.18 -0.53 22.69
N GLY A 58 7.62 0.57 22.08
CA GLY A 58 8.48 1.57 22.71
C GLY A 58 9.43 2.18 21.69
N ARG A 59 9.98 3.36 22.01
CA ARG A 59 11.09 3.92 21.25
C ARG A 59 12.38 3.20 21.65
N ASP A 60 13.17 2.82 20.67
CA ASP A 60 14.50 2.25 20.86
C ASP A 60 15.53 3.30 20.44
N GLU A 61 16.61 3.47 21.21
CA GLU A 61 17.69 4.40 20.88
C GLU A 61 18.51 3.90 19.68
N GLU A 62 18.43 2.61 19.34
CA GLU A 62 19.12 2.00 18.20
C GLU A 62 18.41 2.24 16.85
N HIS A 63 17.15 2.68 16.87
CA HIS A 63 16.31 2.88 15.68
C HIS A 63 15.99 4.35 15.44
N GLU A 64 15.96 4.78 14.18
CA GLU A 64 15.56 6.13 13.81
C GLU A 64 14.07 6.34 14.11
N SER A 65 13.67 7.58 14.44
CA SER A 65 12.29 7.87 14.86
C SER A 65 11.25 7.67 13.76
N ASP A 66 11.68 7.57 12.50
CA ASP A 66 10.87 7.34 11.31
C ASP A 66 10.78 5.84 10.94
N GLU A 67 11.46 4.93 11.65
CA GLU A 67 11.30 3.49 11.48
C GLU A 67 10.13 2.96 12.31
N TRP A 68 8.98 2.70 11.67
CA TRP A 68 7.78 2.24 12.37
C TRP A 68 7.77 0.73 12.60
N LEU A 69 8.27 -0.04 11.64
CA LEU A 69 8.35 -1.51 11.67
C LEU A 69 9.56 -1.97 10.88
N GLU A 70 10.42 -2.81 11.44
CA GLU A 70 11.51 -3.50 10.74
C GLU A 70 11.33 -5.01 10.90
N VAL A 71 11.47 -5.78 9.82
CA VAL A 71 11.45 -7.24 9.85
C VAL A 71 12.55 -7.81 8.96
N LYS A 72 13.47 -8.57 9.56
CA LYS A 72 14.56 -9.26 8.86
C LYS A 72 14.21 -10.72 8.59
N ASN A 73 14.54 -11.20 7.39
CA ASN A 73 14.37 -12.61 7.05
C ASN A 73 15.44 -13.47 7.72
N ARG A 74 15.02 -14.61 8.27
CA ARG A 74 15.89 -15.62 8.86
C ARG A 74 15.81 -16.92 8.08
N ARG A 75 16.91 -17.65 8.03
CA ARG A 75 16.90 -19.03 7.49
C ARG A 75 16.06 -19.92 8.39
N GLU A 76 15.26 -20.79 7.78
CA GLU A 76 14.49 -21.79 8.51
C GLU A 76 15.44 -22.68 9.35
N PRO A 77 15.21 -22.83 10.67
CA PRO A 77 15.97 -23.74 11.50
C PRO A 77 15.84 -25.17 11.00
N GLN A 78 16.96 -25.82 10.65
CA GLN A 78 16.92 -27.19 10.15
C GLN A 78 16.54 -28.16 11.27
N LEU A 79 15.65 -29.10 10.93
CA LEU A 79 15.26 -30.17 11.84
C LEU A 79 16.52 -30.94 12.30
N PRO A 80 16.73 -31.14 13.61
CA PRO A 80 17.87 -31.88 14.12
C PRO A 80 17.92 -33.29 13.54
N ALA A 81 19.13 -33.80 13.30
CA ALA A 81 19.29 -35.14 12.77
C ALA A 81 18.88 -36.19 13.82
N VAL A 82 17.94 -37.06 13.44
CA VAL A 82 17.44 -38.15 14.30
C VAL A 82 18.57 -39.18 14.54
N PRO A 83 18.79 -39.64 15.78
CA PRO A 83 19.75 -40.71 16.07
C PRO A 83 19.46 -41.97 15.26
N ASN A 84 20.51 -42.59 14.70
CA ASN A 84 20.38 -43.80 13.88
C ASN A 84 19.55 -44.94 14.53
N PRO A 85 19.64 -45.22 15.85
CA PRO A 85 18.82 -46.25 16.48
C PRO A 85 17.32 -45.98 16.44
N CYS A 86 16.92 -44.71 16.33
CA CYS A 86 15.53 -44.26 16.38
C CYS A 86 14.90 -44.09 14.99
N LYS A 87 15.71 -44.05 13.91
CA LYS A 87 15.23 -43.80 12.54
C LYS A 87 14.22 -44.84 12.06
N ASP A 88 14.42 -46.10 12.42
CA ASP A 88 13.53 -47.20 12.02
C ASP A 88 12.20 -47.19 12.79
N TRP A 89 12.18 -46.56 13.96
CA TRP A 89 11.05 -46.51 14.89
C TRP A 89 10.22 -45.23 14.75
N LEU A 90 10.50 -44.42 13.74
CA LEU A 90 9.92 -43.09 13.60
C LEU A 90 8.99 -43.00 12.40
N ASP A 91 7.85 -42.34 12.58
CA ASP A 91 7.04 -41.79 11.50
C ASP A 91 7.53 -40.34 11.15
N PRO A 92 8.13 -40.09 9.97
CA PRO A 92 8.70 -38.78 9.61
C PRO A 92 7.74 -37.57 9.68
N PRO A 93 6.45 -37.67 9.31
CA PRO A 93 5.45 -36.61 9.49
C PRO A 93 5.24 -36.21 10.96
N SER A 94 5.34 -37.16 11.89
CA SER A 94 5.13 -36.92 13.32
C SER A 94 6.20 -36.00 13.94
N LEU A 95 7.40 -35.91 13.37
CA LEU A 95 8.44 -34.95 13.80
C LEU A 95 8.14 -33.49 13.45
N ARG A 96 7.35 -33.27 12.39
CA ARG A 96 6.95 -31.94 11.93
C ARG A 96 5.67 -31.46 12.60
N ASN A 97 4.92 -32.36 13.24
CA ASN A 97 3.74 -32.02 13.98
C ASN A 97 4.12 -31.47 15.36
N LYS A 98 4.00 -30.15 15.54
CA LYS A 98 4.36 -29.45 16.78
C LYS A 98 3.27 -29.46 17.85
N THR A 99 2.08 -29.98 17.54
CA THR A 99 0.92 -29.94 18.46
C THR A 99 1.00 -31.00 19.56
N ALA A 100 1.80 -32.05 19.36
CA ALA A 100 2.00 -33.13 20.32
C ALA A 100 3.48 -33.53 20.36
N ARG A 101 3.93 -34.05 21.50
CA ARG A 101 5.27 -34.61 21.64
C ARG A 101 5.41 -35.81 20.69
N PRO A 102 6.45 -35.85 19.83
CA PRO A 102 6.60 -36.93 18.87
C PRO A 102 6.91 -38.24 19.61
N ALA A 103 6.17 -39.29 19.25
CA ALA A 103 6.29 -40.62 19.84
C ALA A 103 6.89 -41.60 18.82
N LEU A 104 7.69 -42.55 19.30
CA LEU A 104 8.15 -43.68 18.50
C LEU A 104 7.00 -44.66 18.24
N LEU A 105 7.08 -45.35 17.11
CA LEU A 105 6.18 -46.43 16.75
C LEU A 105 6.33 -47.58 17.77
N PRO A 106 5.24 -48.17 18.28
CA PRO A 106 5.32 -49.22 19.29
C PRO A 106 5.89 -50.53 18.74
N GLN A 107 5.86 -50.74 17.41
CA GLN A 107 6.31 -51.95 16.75
C GLN A 107 6.85 -51.63 15.35
N ILE A 108 7.98 -52.23 15.00
CA ILE A 108 8.57 -52.17 13.65
C ILE A 108 8.68 -53.57 13.05
N THR A 109 8.71 -53.66 11.72
CA THR A 109 8.95 -54.92 11.02
C THR A 109 10.31 -54.87 10.34
N ARG A 110 11.29 -55.63 10.83
CA ARG A 110 12.59 -55.78 10.18
C ARG A 110 12.64 -57.03 9.33
N GLN A 111 13.23 -56.90 8.14
CA GLN A 111 13.51 -58.04 7.27
C GLN A 111 14.88 -58.59 7.62
N ILE A 112 14.92 -59.79 8.18
CA ILE A 112 16.17 -60.46 8.53
C ILE A 112 16.43 -61.53 7.47
N THR A 113 17.54 -61.38 6.75
CA THR A 113 18.02 -62.39 5.81
C THR A 113 18.70 -63.48 6.62
N THR A 114 18.08 -64.65 6.69
CA THR A 114 18.68 -65.77 7.45
C THR A 114 19.71 -66.48 6.55
N PRO A 115 20.90 -66.87 7.04
CA PRO A 115 21.85 -67.66 6.25
C PRO A 115 21.39 -69.12 6.00
N ARG A 116 20.25 -69.54 6.55
CA ARG A 116 19.67 -70.86 6.28
C ARG A 116 18.94 -70.84 4.93
N ARG A 117 19.54 -71.51 3.94
CA ARG A 117 18.88 -71.89 2.69
C ARG A 117 17.57 -72.63 3.00
N GLN A 118 16.47 -72.21 2.37
CA GLN A 118 15.27 -73.04 2.29
C GLN A 118 15.59 -74.29 1.46
N ALA A 119 15.03 -75.43 1.85
CA ALA A 119 15.38 -76.73 1.29
C ALA A 119 15.06 -76.93 -0.21
N ASP A 120 14.47 -75.93 -0.89
CA ASP A 120 14.04 -76.06 -2.30
C ASP A 120 14.19 -74.78 -3.16
N SER A 121 14.93 -73.75 -2.72
CA SER A 121 15.30 -72.65 -3.62
C SER A 121 16.61 -71.97 -3.21
N ASP A 122 17.40 -71.56 -4.20
CA ASP A 122 18.74 -70.95 -4.02
C ASP A 122 18.68 -69.47 -3.61
N GLN A 123 17.54 -69.01 -3.09
CA GLN A 123 17.34 -67.64 -2.61
C GLN A 123 17.27 -67.62 -1.07
N PRO A 124 17.89 -66.62 -0.42
CA PRO A 124 17.82 -66.50 1.03
C PRO A 124 16.38 -66.23 1.49
N ALA A 125 15.94 -66.96 2.51
CA ALA A 125 14.61 -66.77 3.10
C ALA A 125 14.56 -65.44 3.86
N ILE A 126 13.69 -64.52 3.40
CA ILE A 126 13.41 -63.24 4.07
C ILE A 126 12.34 -63.50 5.14
N ILE A 127 12.74 -63.49 6.41
CA ILE A 127 11.79 -63.58 7.53
C ILE A 127 11.46 -62.16 7.98
N LYS A 128 10.17 -61.83 8.05
CA LYS A 128 9.67 -60.59 8.65
C LYS A 128 9.61 -60.77 10.16
N SER A 129 10.56 -60.18 10.90
CA SER A 129 10.54 -60.17 12.36
C SER A 129 9.87 -58.89 12.85
N ALA A 130 8.92 -59.05 13.77
CA ALA A 130 8.26 -57.94 14.46
C ALA A 130 9.02 -57.62 15.75
N GLU A 131 9.68 -56.46 15.80
CA GLU A 131 10.36 -55.96 17.00
C GLU A 131 9.44 -54.98 17.72
N ARG A 132 9.34 -55.08 19.06
CA ARG A 132 8.53 -54.17 19.89
C ARG A 132 9.43 -53.21 20.66
N LEU A 133 9.00 -51.96 20.81
CA LEU A 133 9.80 -50.90 21.43
C LEU A 133 10.13 -51.21 22.90
N GLN A 134 9.23 -51.92 23.59
CA GLN A 134 9.40 -52.41 24.97
C GLN A 134 10.63 -53.31 25.15
N ASP A 135 11.10 -53.96 24.09
CA ASP A 135 12.25 -54.87 24.13
C ASP A 135 13.58 -54.11 23.94
N HIS A 136 13.53 -52.79 23.69
CA HIS A 136 14.64 -51.91 23.39
C HIS A 136 14.63 -50.61 24.24
N PRO A 137 14.82 -50.71 25.57
CA PRO A 137 14.84 -49.54 26.46
C PRO A 137 15.93 -48.52 26.11
N GLU A 138 17.04 -48.97 25.49
CA GLU A 138 18.11 -48.11 24.99
C GLU A 138 17.64 -47.14 23.89
N VAL A 139 16.71 -47.56 23.03
CA VAL A 139 16.16 -46.72 21.95
C VAL A 139 15.26 -45.65 22.56
N GLN A 140 14.44 -46.01 23.56
CA GLN A 140 13.58 -45.06 24.27
C GLN A 140 14.39 -44.00 25.03
N GLN A 141 15.47 -44.38 25.73
CA GLN A 141 16.32 -43.43 26.46
C GLN A 141 17.05 -42.45 25.52
N VAL A 142 17.55 -42.94 24.37
CA VAL A 142 18.18 -42.09 23.36
C VAL A 142 17.17 -41.14 22.73
N TRP A 143 15.93 -41.60 22.52
CA TRP A 143 14.84 -40.79 22.00
C TRP A 143 14.42 -39.69 22.98
N ASP A 144 14.22 -40.02 24.25
CA ASP A 144 13.83 -39.03 25.26
C ASP A 144 14.88 -37.93 25.40
N ARG A 145 16.18 -38.29 25.39
CA ARG A 145 17.28 -37.33 25.38
C ARG A 145 17.30 -36.47 24.11
N TYR A 146 17.07 -37.07 22.94
CA TYR A 146 16.97 -36.31 21.69
C TYR A 146 15.80 -35.31 21.72
N VAL A 147 14.65 -35.74 22.24
CA VAL A 147 13.46 -34.87 22.31
C VAL A 147 13.73 -33.68 23.23
N GLU A 148 14.36 -33.91 24.38
CA GLU A 148 14.66 -32.87 25.37
C GLU A 148 15.81 -31.93 24.91
N ASP A 149 16.92 -32.49 24.44
CA ASP A 149 18.14 -31.70 24.15
C ASP A 149 18.15 -31.06 22.75
N LYS A 150 17.39 -31.61 21.80
CA LYS A 150 17.45 -31.21 20.38
C LYS A 150 16.10 -30.78 19.82
N TRP A 151 15.05 -31.60 20.00
CA TRP A 151 13.76 -31.31 19.38
C TRP A 151 13.00 -30.18 20.08
N LEU A 152 13.01 -30.12 21.42
CA LEU A 152 12.33 -29.06 22.17
C LEU A 152 12.92 -27.67 21.86
N PRO A 153 14.26 -27.47 21.94
CA PRO A 153 14.86 -26.18 21.60
C PRO A 153 14.63 -25.80 20.12
N TRP A 154 14.71 -26.78 19.22
CA TRP A 154 14.38 -26.55 17.80
C TRP A 154 12.91 -26.15 17.61
N THR A 155 11.98 -26.74 18.35
CA THR A 155 10.55 -26.42 18.25
C THR A 155 10.29 -24.99 18.71
N GLU A 156 10.93 -24.55 19.79
CA GLU A 156 10.87 -23.16 20.27
C GLU A 156 11.44 -22.18 19.24
N GLU A 157 12.63 -22.48 18.70
CA GLU A 157 13.29 -21.66 17.68
C GLU A 157 12.46 -21.59 16.39
N HIS A 158 11.96 -22.74 15.91
CA HIS A 158 11.12 -22.82 14.71
C HIS A 158 9.78 -22.13 14.91
N ASN A 159 9.18 -22.18 16.11
CA ASN A 159 7.98 -21.43 16.44
C ASN A 159 8.22 -19.91 16.44
N SER A 160 9.38 -19.45 16.92
CA SER A 160 9.75 -18.03 16.81
C SER A 160 9.94 -17.62 15.36
N TRP A 161 10.69 -18.43 14.60
CA TRP A 161 10.91 -18.25 13.16
C TRP A 161 9.59 -18.21 12.39
N GLU A 162 8.65 -19.13 12.63
CA GLU A 162 7.37 -19.20 11.92
C GLU A 162 6.52 -17.93 12.13
N LYS A 163 6.54 -17.36 13.35
CA LYS A 163 5.87 -16.08 13.64
C LYS A 163 6.49 -14.93 12.85
N VAL A 164 7.82 -14.82 12.84
CA VAL A 164 8.56 -13.79 12.08
C VAL A 164 8.32 -13.98 10.58
N HIS A 165 8.43 -15.22 10.10
CA HIS A 165 8.26 -15.57 8.70
C HIS A 165 6.85 -15.23 8.21
N LYS A 166 5.81 -15.48 9.01
CA LYS A 166 4.44 -15.11 8.65
C LYS A 166 4.28 -13.60 8.40
N VAL A 167 4.88 -12.77 9.26
CA VAL A 167 4.87 -11.30 9.10
C VAL A 167 5.70 -10.90 7.88
N TYR A 168 6.88 -11.48 7.71
CA TYR A 168 7.74 -11.24 6.56
C TYR A 168 7.03 -11.58 5.24
N SER A 169 6.36 -12.74 5.15
CA SER A 169 5.59 -13.14 3.98
C SER A 169 4.43 -12.19 3.69
N ALA A 170 3.76 -11.67 4.73
CA ALA A 170 2.71 -10.67 4.57
C ALA A 170 3.25 -9.34 4.02
N LEU A 171 4.37 -8.84 4.55
CA LEU A 171 5.05 -7.65 4.03
C LEU A 171 5.53 -7.86 2.60
N PHE A 172 6.07 -9.04 2.28
CA PHE A 172 6.48 -9.39 0.93
C PHE A 172 5.30 -9.38 -0.06
N ALA A 173 4.13 -9.90 0.34
CA ALA A 173 2.92 -9.83 -0.48
C ALA A 173 2.46 -8.39 -0.71
N ILE A 174 2.48 -7.53 0.33
CA ILE A 174 2.18 -6.10 0.21
C ILE A 174 3.14 -5.43 -0.78
N HIS A 175 4.44 -5.70 -0.65
CA HIS A 175 5.46 -5.14 -1.54
C HIS A 175 5.26 -5.55 -3.00
N GLN A 176 4.95 -6.82 -3.26
CA GLN A 176 4.67 -7.30 -4.62
C GLN A 176 3.43 -6.62 -5.23
N GLU A 177 2.39 -6.42 -4.44
CA GLU A 177 1.16 -5.79 -4.91
C GLU A 177 1.36 -4.28 -5.17
N GLN A 178 2.17 -3.60 -4.34
CA GLN A 178 2.58 -2.22 -4.59
C GLN A 178 3.39 -2.09 -5.89
N LEU A 179 4.31 -3.02 -6.18
CA LEU A 179 5.02 -3.02 -7.47
C LEU A 179 4.08 -3.21 -8.67
N ARG A 180 2.96 -3.92 -8.48
CA ARG A 180 1.99 -4.22 -9.53
C ARG A 180 1.00 -3.09 -9.77
N LEU A 181 0.50 -2.46 -8.70
CA LEU A 181 -0.62 -1.51 -8.72
C LEU A 181 -0.35 -0.22 -7.92
N GLY A 182 0.91 0.17 -7.72
CA GLY A 182 1.34 1.21 -6.76
C GLY A 182 0.72 2.61 -6.90
N GLU A 183 0.17 2.96 -8.07
CA GLU A 183 -0.58 4.22 -8.23
C GLU A 183 -2.04 4.11 -7.77
N GLU A 184 -2.66 2.95 -7.92
CA GLU A 184 -4.04 2.73 -7.52
C GLU A 184 -4.17 2.44 -6.03
N TYR A 185 -3.08 2.02 -5.38
CA TYR A 185 -3.06 1.61 -3.97
C TYR A 185 -2.20 2.54 -3.14
N GLU A 186 -2.56 2.66 -1.88
CA GLU A 186 -1.77 3.30 -0.84
C GLU A 186 -1.58 2.32 0.32
N LEU A 187 -0.47 2.50 1.02
CA LEU A 187 -0.19 1.84 2.26
C LEU A 187 -0.41 2.84 3.39
N VAL A 188 -1.27 2.49 4.33
CA VAL A 188 -1.60 3.36 5.47
C VAL A 188 -1.47 2.60 6.78
N LEU A 189 -1.02 3.30 7.82
CA LEU A 189 -1.09 2.84 9.21
C LEU A 189 -2.41 3.33 9.81
N GLY A 190 -3.36 2.42 10.01
CA GLY A 190 -4.62 2.69 10.68
C GLY A 190 -4.51 2.54 12.19
N MET A 191 -5.12 3.45 12.95
CA MET A 191 -5.17 3.46 14.41
C MET A 191 -6.59 3.77 14.91
N GLY A 192 -6.96 3.20 16.04
CA GLY A 192 -8.30 3.39 16.62
C GLY A 192 -9.39 2.66 15.84
N LEU A 193 -9.39 1.33 15.91
CA LEU A 193 -10.41 0.47 15.32
C LEU A 193 -11.77 0.72 16.00
N LEU A 194 -12.66 1.42 15.31
CA LEU A 194 -14.05 1.58 15.72
C LEU A 194 -14.82 0.31 15.39
N THR A 195 -15.44 -0.32 16.39
CA THR A 195 -16.42 -1.40 16.23
C THR A 195 -17.78 -0.91 16.73
N TRP A 196 -18.74 -0.79 15.81
CA TRP A 196 -20.05 -0.22 16.11
C TRP A 196 -21.15 -0.82 15.24
N GLN A 197 -22.33 -1.02 15.81
CA GLN A 197 -23.57 -1.23 15.08
C GLN A 197 -24.36 0.08 15.09
N THR A 198 -24.45 0.72 13.93
CA THR A 198 -25.12 2.03 13.78
C THR A 198 -26.61 1.91 14.12
N PRO A 199 -27.30 3.03 14.44
CA PRO A 199 -28.74 3.05 14.62
C PRO A 199 -29.51 2.56 13.39
N THR A 200 -28.93 2.73 12.20
CA THR A 200 -29.44 2.23 10.92
C THR A 200 -29.26 0.72 10.72
N GLY A 201 -28.65 0.03 11.69
CA GLY A 201 -28.46 -1.42 11.71
C GLY A 201 -27.21 -1.90 10.94
N GLN A 202 -26.39 -0.99 10.45
CA GLN A 202 -25.17 -1.31 9.71
C GLN A 202 -24.03 -1.64 10.68
N ARG A 203 -23.17 -2.58 10.30
CA ARG A 203 -21.95 -2.89 11.04
C ARG A 203 -20.80 -2.06 10.49
N VAL A 204 -20.12 -1.34 11.37
CA VAL A 204 -18.90 -0.59 11.08
C VAL A 204 -17.77 -1.17 11.91
N ARG A 205 -16.66 -1.52 11.25
CA ARG A 205 -15.43 -2.01 11.85
C ARG A 205 -14.23 -1.44 11.12
N ARG A 206 -13.80 -0.22 11.43
CA ARG A 206 -12.75 0.49 10.68
C ARG A 206 -11.97 1.46 11.56
N HIS A 207 -10.70 1.67 11.23
CA HIS A 207 -9.83 2.64 11.90
C HIS A 207 -10.30 4.08 11.69
N LEU A 208 -10.24 4.89 12.75
CA LEU A 208 -10.66 6.29 12.77
C LEU A 208 -9.55 7.26 12.39
N VAL A 209 -8.29 6.89 12.59
CA VAL A 209 -7.14 7.73 12.25
C VAL A 209 -6.23 6.92 11.34
N VAL A 210 -5.71 7.56 10.29
CA VAL A 210 -4.75 6.95 9.37
C VAL A 210 -3.53 7.84 9.19
N ALA A 211 -2.38 7.21 8.97
CA ALA A 211 -1.12 7.85 8.58
C ALA A 211 -0.58 7.20 7.31
N ASP A 212 -0.05 7.99 6.39
CA ASP A 212 0.55 7.50 5.14
C ASP A 212 1.88 6.82 5.44
N ALA A 213 2.02 5.59 4.95
CA ALA A 213 3.18 4.74 5.16
C ALA A 213 3.82 4.36 3.82
N ILE A 214 5.12 4.07 3.85
CA ILE A 214 5.84 3.43 2.76
C ILE A 214 6.50 2.15 3.26
N LEU A 215 6.57 1.15 2.39
CA LEU A 215 7.27 -0.12 2.64
C LEU A 215 8.51 -0.19 1.76
N GLU A 216 9.67 -0.26 2.41
CA GLU A 216 10.97 -0.34 1.76
C GLU A 216 11.53 -1.76 1.88
N PHE A 217 12.10 -2.27 0.79
CA PHE A 217 12.70 -3.59 0.74
C PHE A 217 14.19 -3.53 0.42
N GLU A 218 15.02 -3.96 1.37
CA GLU A 218 16.46 -4.09 1.20
C GLU A 218 16.84 -5.52 0.82
N ALA A 219 16.88 -5.80 -0.48
CA ALA A 219 17.12 -7.15 -1.01
C ALA A 219 18.43 -7.81 -0.53
N ARG A 220 19.49 -7.03 -0.26
CA ARG A 220 20.79 -7.55 0.21
C ARG A 220 20.70 -8.14 1.61
N LEU A 221 19.92 -7.50 2.48
CA LEU A 221 19.74 -7.90 3.88
C LEU A 221 18.49 -8.77 4.06
N GLY A 222 17.64 -8.88 3.04
CA GLY A 222 16.34 -9.52 3.15
C GLY A 222 15.49 -8.85 4.22
N LYS A 223 15.48 -7.52 4.23
CA LYS A 223 14.90 -6.69 5.30
C LYS A 223 13.78 -5.83 4.74
N PHE A 224 12.66 -5.79 5.46
CA PHE A 224 11.57 -4.84 5.19
C PHE A 224 11.55 -3.78 6.28
N THR A 225 11.37 -2.53 5.89
CA THR A 225 11.20 -1.40 6.80
C THR A 225 9.97 -0.59 6.40
N VAL A 226 9.07 -0.31 7.36
CA VAL A 226 7.94 0.59 7.19
C VAL A 226 8.31 1.95 7.77
N ARG A 227 8.10 3.00 6.99
CA ARG A 227 8.44 4.39 7.32
C ARG A 227 7.26 5.32 7.01
N PRO A 228 7.22 6.57 7.53
CA PRO A 228 6.31 7.58 7.02
C PRO A 228 6.53 7.80 5.54
N HIS A 229 5.46 8.17 4.83
CA HIS A 229 5.59 8.62 3.45
C HIS A 229 6.57 9.82 3.37
N PRO A 230 7.39 9.96 2.32
CA PRO A 230 8.38 11.05 2.20
C PRO A 230 7.79 12.47 2.23
N GLU A 231 6.49 12.62 1.97
CA GLU A 231 5.72 13.87 2.10
C GLU A 231 5.18 14.11 3.53
N GLY A 232 5.57 13.27 4.49
CA GLY A 232 5.06 13.24 5.86
C GLY A 232 4.05 12.11 6.10
N ALA A 233 3.84 11.78 7.37
CA ALA A 233 2.85 10.79 7.79
C ALA A 233 1.41 11.28 7.57
N LYS A 234 1.16 12.60 7.50
CA LYS A 234 -0.15 13.19 7.18
C LYS A 234 -1.31 12.55 7.96
N LEU A 235 -1.14 12.53 9.28
CA LEU A 235 -2.15 12.06 10.22
C LEU A 235 -3.50 12.72 9.96
N ARG A 236 -4.51 11.90 9.66
CA ARG A 236 -5.86 12.39 9.35
C ARG A 236 -6.94 11.49 9.93
N PRO A 237 -8.07 12.09 10.35
CA PRO A 237 -9.25 11.32 10.70
C PRO A 237 -9.98 10.80 9.45
N GLU A 238 -10.59 9.64 9.57
CA GLU A 238 -11.48 9.03 8.58
C GLU A 238 -12.81 8.66 9.23
N LEU A 239 -13.86 9.40 8.86
CA LEU A 239 -15.24 9.19 9.30
C LEU A 239 -16.16 8.85 8.12
N ASP A 240 -15.60 8.66 6.92
CA ASP A 240 -16.34 8.44 5.67
C ASP A 240 -17.16 7.15 5.68
N MET A 241 -16.81 6.18 6.54
CA MET A 241 -17.57 4.94 6.75
C MET A 241 -18.93 5.14 7.46
N LEU A 242 -19.12 6.28 8.11
CA LEU A 242 -20.36 6.62 8.81
C LEU A 242 -21.30 7.38 7.87
N ASP A 243 -22.60 7.16 8.01
CA ASP A 243 -23.60 7.94 7.30
C ASP A 243 -23.58 9.40 7.81
N ILE A 244 -23.99 10.38 6.99
CA ILE A 244 -23.90 11.82 7.33
C ILE A 244 -24.60 12.16 8.65
N GLU A 245 -25.69 11.45 8.97
CA GLU A 245 -26.46 11.63 10.21
C GLU A 245 -25.70 11.14 11.46
N ASP A 246 -24.81 10.17 11.29
CA ASP A 246 -24.00 9.57 12.35
C ASP A 246 -22.61 10.25 12.47
N GLN A 247 -22.25 11.14 11.54
CA GLN A 247 -21.01 11.90 11.58
C GLN A 247 -21.17 13.14 12.48
N PRO A 248 -20.39 13.26 13.57
CA PRO A 248 -20.49 14.42 14.45
C PRO A 248 -20.03 15.71 13.77
N THR A 249 -20.82 16.77 13.90
CA THR A 249 -20.56 18.09 13.32
C THR A 249 -19.22 18.65 13.80
N HIS A 250 -18.34 19.07 12.87
CA HIS A 250 -17.00 19.61 13.14
C HIS A 250 -16.01 18.67 13.86
N ALA A 251 -16.36 17.41 14.11
CA ALA A 251 -15.45 16.47 14.78
C ALA A 251 -14.21 16.17 13.91
N GLU A 252 -14.39 16.04 12.59
CA GLU A 252 -13.29 15.81 11.66
C GLU A 252 -12.29 16.99 11.66
N GLU A 253 -12.78 18.22 11.63
CA GLU A 253 -11.95 19.44 11.65
C GLU A 253 -11.22 19.60 12.99
N THR A 254 -11.90 19.34 14.10
CA THR A 254 -11.32 19.40 15.44
C THR A 254 -10.24 18.34 15.61
N ALA A 255 -10.51 17.10 15.20
CA ALA A 255 -9.55 16.01 15.24
C ALA A 255 -8.33 16.31 14.34
N LYS A 256 -8.55 16.87 13.13
CA LYS A 256 -7.46 17.27 12.24
C LYS A 256 -6.58 18.36 12.87
N ALA A 257 -7.18 19.34 13.55
CA ALA A 257 -6.42 20.39 14.25
C ALA A 257 -5.62 19.83 15.44
N SER A 258 -6.20 18.91 16.21
CA SER A 258 -5.49 18.22 17.30
C SER A 258 -4.36 17.33 16.80
N LEU A 259 -4.56 16.58 15.72
CA LEU A 259 -3.52 15.74 15.10
C LEU A 259 -2.38 16.58 14.54
N ALA A 260 -2.64 17.79 14.04
CA ALA A 260 -1.58 18.70 13.60
C ALA A 260 -0.62 19.09 14.74
N ALA A 261 -1.05 19.01 16.00
CA ALA A 261 -0.19 19.26 17.16
C ALA A 261 0.76 18.09 17.49
N ALA A 262 0.44 16.85 17.05
CA ALA A 262 1.30 15.67 17.21
C ALA A 262 2.55 15.71 16.30
N GLY A 263 2.58 16.60 15.31
CA GLY A 263 3.53 16.50 14.20
C GLY A 263 3.22 15.30 13.31
N ASP A 264 4.19 14.89 12.48
CA ASP A 264 4.08 13.71 11.61
C ASP A 264 4.42 12.38 12.34
N ASP A 265 4.35 12.33 13.68
CA ASP A 265 4.61 11.10 14.46
C ASP A 265 3.29 10.38 14.86
N PRO A 266 2.94 9.25 14.22
CA PRO A 266 1.74 8.50 14.58
C PRO A 266 1.86 7.72 15.90
N TRP A 267 3.05 7.65 16.50
CA TRP A 267 3.29 6.90 17.73
C TRP A 267 3.32 7.77 18.98
N ASP A 268 3.03 9.07 18.88
CA ASP A 268 2.66 9.89 20.02
C ASP A 268 1.30 9.43 20.58
N LYS A 269 1.36 8.40 21.44
CA LYS A 269 0.20 7.80 22.08
C LYS A 269 -0.63 8.85 22.81
N GLY A 270 -0.01 9.81 23.50
CA GLY A 270 -0.75 10.82 24.24
C GLY A 270 -1.66 11.66 23.34
N CYS A 271 -1.14 12.10 22.20
CA CYS A 271 -1.93 12.87 21.24
C CYS A 271 -2.98 12.02 20.53
N VAL A 272 -2.58 10.87 19.96
CA VAL A 272 -3.48 10.01 19.17
C VAL A 272 -4.60 9.44 20.03
N GLU A 273 -4.32 8.95 21.24
CA GLU A 273 -5.35 8.44 22.15
C GLU A 273 -6.32 9.55 22.57
N GLY A 274 -5.83 10.77 22.81
CA GLY A 274 -6.67 11.92 23.12
C GLY A 274 -7.65 12.23 21.99
N VAL A 275 -7.20 12.16 20.73
CA VAL A 275 -8.06 12.35 19.56
C VAL A 275 -9.07 11.22 19.41
N LEU A 276 -8.66 9.97 19.61
CA LEU A 276 -9.57 8.80 19.53
C LEU A 276 -10.67 8.86 20.60
N GLN A 277 -10.32 9.25 21.83
CA GLN A 277 -11.27 9.45 22.92
C GLN A 277 -12.25 10.59 22.62
N ALA A 278 -11.76 11.71 22.06
CA ALA A 278 -12.62 12.81 21.64
C ALA A 278 -13.59 12.37 20.54
N LEU A 279 -13.10 11.62 19.54
CA LEU A 279 -13.93 11.12 18.44
C LEU A 279 -15.01 10.16 18.93
N VAL A 280 -14.68 9.16 19.75
CA VAL A 280 -15.67 8.18 20.21
C VAL A 280 -16.79 8.82 21.05
N HIS A 281 -16.44 9.79 21.92
CA HIS A 281 -17.42 10.54 22.70
C HIS A 281 -18.23 11.52 21.87
N SER A 282 -17.68 12.02 20.75
CA SER A 282 -18.43 12.86 19.81
C SER A 282 -19.46 12.07 19.00
N ILE A 283 -19.16 10.79 18.68
CA ILE A 283 -20.09 9.89 17.98
C ILE A 283 -21.21 9.45 18.92
N SER A 284 -20.89 9.13 20.18
CA SER A 284 -21.89 8.75 21.18
C SER A 284 -21.44 9.08 22.59
N SER A 285 -22.37 9.56 23.41
CA SER A 285 -22.14 9.77 24.86
C SER A 285 -21.90 8.47 25.64
N GLN A 286 -22.16 7.32 25.02
CA GLN A 286 -21.91 5.98 25.58
C GLN A 286 -20.70 5.28 24.93
N GLY A 287 -19.90 6.03 24.16
CA GLY A 287 -18.70 5.53 23.53
C GLY A 287 -17.63 5.12 24.53
N ASP A 288 -16.89 4.07 24.23
CA ASP A 288 -15.81 3.56 25.08
C ASP A 288 -14.50 3.44 24.31
N TYR A 289 -13.38 3.66 25.00
CA TYR A 289 -12.04 3.61 24.43
C TYR A 289 -11.17 2.59 25.18
N GLU A 290 -10.56 1.67 24.43
CA GLU A 290 -9.61 0.69 24.94
C GLU A 290 -8.22 0.87 24.32
N GLY A 291 -7.20 1.15 25.14
CA GLY A 291 -5.80 1.29 24.71
C GLY A 291 -5.08 -0.02 24.35
N SER A 292 -5.80 -1.07 23.93
CA SER A 292 -5.19 -2.36 23.57
C SER A 292 -4.58 -2.34 22.18
N ILE A 293 -3.33 -2.80 22.05
CA ILE A 293 -2.64 -2.97 20.76
C ILE A 293 -3.23 -4.17 19.98
N LYS A 294 -3.77 -5.17 20.69
CA LYS A 294 -4.37 -6.34 20.07
C LYS A 294 -5.85 -6.08 19.84
N ALA A 295 -6.28 -6.13 18.59
CA ALA A 295 -7.69 -6.14 18.25
C ALA A 295 -8.38 -7.35 18.90
N LYS A 296 -9.40 -7.10 19.72
CA LYS A 296 -10.28 -8.15 20.23
C LYS A 296 -11.40 -8.39 19.21
N ASP A 297 -11.89 -9.62 19.13
CA ASP A 297 -13.07 -9.95 18.32
C ASP A 297 -14.36 -9.50 19.05
N ILE A 298 -14.49 -8.19 19.25
CA ILE A 298 -15.67 -7.60 19.88
C ILE A 298 -16.84 -7.69 18.90
N ARG A 299 -17.97 -8.21 19.37
CA ARG A 299 -19.21 -8.17 18.58
C ARG A 299 -19.69 -6.74 18.50
N ALA A 300 -20.01 -6.30 17.29
CA ALA A 300 -20.60 -4.98 17.07
C ALA A 300 -21.85 -4.81 17.96
N SER A 301 -21.85 -3.72 18.71
CA SER A 301 -22.92 -3.39 19.65
C SER A 301 -23.46 -2.00 19.33
N THR A 302 -24.61 -1.64 19.89
CA THR A 302 -25.17 -0.29 19.74
C THR A 302 -24.31 0.79 20.40
N LYS A 303 -23.39 0.41 21.29
CA LYS A 303 -22.37 1.29 21.86
C LYS A 303 -21.11 1.25 20.99
N PRO A 304 -20.59 2.39 20.51
CA PRO A 304 -19.36 2.43 19.74
C PRO A 304 -18.17 2.17 20.67
N ILE A 305 -17.32 1.23 20.29
CA ILE A 305 -16.10 0.89 21.02
C ILE A 305 -14.92 1.16 20.10
N VAL A 306 -13.92 1.89 20.57
CA VAL A 306 -12.69 2.18 19.83
C VAL A 306 -11.51 1.51 20.52
N GLU A 307 -10.81 0.63 19.81
CA GLU A 307 -9.59 -0.03 20.28
C GLU A 307 -8.37 0.60 19.58
N TYR A 308 -7.26 0.89 20.28
CA TYR A 308 -6.06 1.47 19.64
C TYR A 308 -5.58 0.63 18.43
N ALA A 309 -5.47 -0.69 18.60
CA ALA A 309 -5.34 -1.73 17.59
C ALA A 309 -4.71 -1.31 16.24
N PRO A 310 -3.43 -0.90 16.21
CA PRO A 310 -2.78 -0.40 15.01
C PRO A 310 -2.61 -1.52 13.96
N ALA A 311 -2.88 -1.18 12.69
CA ALA A 311 -2.75 -2.10 11.57
C ALA A 311 -2.19 -1.40 10.33
N LEU A 312 -1.30 -2.10 9.62
CA LEU A 312 -0.85 -1.70 8.29
C LEU A 312 -1.86 -2.22 7.26
N ILE A 313 -2.40 -1.31 6.45
CA ILE A 313 -3.49 -1.58 5.52
C ILE A 313 -3.03 -1.19 4.12
N LEU A 314 -3.06 -2.16 3.20
CA LEU A 314 -2.93 -1.90 1.77
C LEU A 314 -4.33 -1.82 1.19
N ARG A 315 -4.67 -0.66 0.63
CA ARG A 315 -6.00 -0.39 0.07
C ARG A 315 -5.92 0.48 -1.17
N LYS A 316 -6.99 0.53 -1.96
CA LYS A 316 -7.11 1.50 -3.05
C LYS A 316 -7.10 2.94 -2.53
N ARG A 317 -6.38 3.83 -3.22
CA ARG A 317 -6.35 5.26 -2.91
C ARG A 317 -7.76 5.81 -2.84
N SER A 318 -8.03 6.50 -1.74
CA SER A 318 -9.34 7.11 -1.55
C SER A 318 -9.53 8.29 -2.53
N ALA A 319 -10.77 8.50 -2.98
CA ALA A 319 -11.13 9.72 -3.72
C ALA A 319 -11.14 10.97 -2.80
N LYS A 320 -10.77 10.84 -1.52
CA LYS A 320 -10.81 11.91 -0.52
C LYS A 320 -9.87 13.05 -0.91
N GLY A 321 -8.65 12.76 -1.38
CA GLY A 321 -7.71 13.80 -1.84
C GLY A 321 -8.26 14.64 -3.00
N LEU A 322 -8.90 13.99 -3.99
CA LEU A 322 -9.60 14.69 -5.07
C LEU A 322 -10.77 15.52 -4.53
N THR A 323 -11.55 14.95 -3.60
CA THR A 323 -12.71 15.62 -2.99
C THR A 323 -12.28 16.85 -2.19
N GLU A 324 -11.21 16.78 -1.39
CA GLU A 324 -10.64 17.90 -0.66
C GLU A 324 -10.12 18.99 -1.60
N THR A 325 -9.45 18.59 -2.69
CA THR A 325 -8.99 19.53 -3.72
C THR A 325 -10.16 20.27 -4.37
N LEU A 326 -11.24 19.55 -4.72
CA LEU A 326 -12.46 20.14 -5.27
C LEU A 326 -13.16 21.07 -4.27
N LYS A 327 -13.23 20.69 -2.98
CA LYS A 327 -13.75 21.59 -1.92
C LYS A 327 -12.95 22.87 -1.84
N ARG A 328 -11.62 22.78 -1.85
CA ARG A 328 -10.72 23.95 -1.83
C ARG A 328 -10.91 24.83 -3.05
N ILE A 329 -11.07 24.25 -4.24
CA ILE A 329 -11.36 25.00 -5.47
C ILE A 329 -12.70 25.73 -5.33
N ARG A 330 -13.73 25.08 -4.77
CA ARG A 330 -15.03 25.71 -4.51
C ARG A 330 -14.91 26.90 -3.56
N GLU A 331 -14.25 26.74 -2.43
CA GLU A 331 -14.00 27.82 -1.46
C GLU A 331 -13.28 29.01 -2.13
N GLN A 332 -12.26 28.73 -2.94
CA GLN A 332 -11.54 29.76 -3.68
C GLN A 332 -12.43 30.53 -4.68
N LEU A 333 -13.39 29.84 -5.32
CA LEU A 333 -14.36 30.46 -6.23
C LEU A 333 -15.37 31.32 -5.46
N GLU A 334 -15.81 30.88 -4.29
CA GLU A 334 -16.73 31.60 -3.38
C GLU A 334 -16.07 32.85 -2.80
N ASP A 335 -14.80 32.76 -2.40
CA ASP A 335 -13.96 33.88 -1.95
C ASP A 335 -13.63 34.89 -3.08
N GLY A 336 -14.02 34.57 -4.32
CA GLY A 336 -13.90 35.46 -5.46
C GLY A 336 -12.53 35.54 -6.09
N LYS A 337 -11.69 34.50 -5.92
CA LYS A 337 -10.43 34.35 -6.66
C LYS A 337 -10.69 34.19 -8.17
N ALA A 338 -9.65 34.45 -8.96
CA ALA A 338 -9.74 34.34 -10.41
C ALA A 338 -9.99 32.89 -10.85
N ILE A 339 -10.90 32.70 -11.81
CA ILE A 339 -11.12 31.41 -12.46
C ILE A 339 -9.98 31.22 -13.46
N LEU A 340 -9.26 30.10 -13.37
CA LEU A 340 -8.26 29.74 -14.38
C LEU A 340 -8.95 29.65 -15.76
N GLY A 341 -8.30 30.18 -16.80
CA GLY A 341 -8.92 30.31 -18.11
C GLY A 341 -9.41 28.99 -18.70
N GLU A 342 -8.63 27.93 -18.49
CA GLU A 342 -8.92 26.57 -18.92
C GLU A 342 -10.11 25.98 -18.17
N PHE A 343 -10.25 26.32 -16.88
CA PHE A 343 -11.39 25.91 -16.07
C PHE A 343 -12.66 26.66 -16.49
N ALA A 344 -12.53 27.91 -16.92
CA ALA A 344 -13.63 28.67 -17.50
C ALA A 344 -14.12 28.06 -18.83
N ASP A 345 -13.21 27.53 -19.65
CA ASP A 345 -13.59 26.82 -20.87
C ASP A 345 -14.37 25.55 -20.58
N LEU A 346 -13.94 24.77 -19.59
CA LEU A 346 -14.62 23.55 -19.14
C LEU A 346 -16.00 23.85 -18.54
N ALA A 347 -16.13 24.97 -17.81
CA ALA A 347 -17.40 25.45 -17.28
C ALA A 347 -18.27 26.15 -18.35
N GLU A 348 -17.84 26.19 -19.61
CA GLU A 348 -18.51 26.88 -20.72
C GLU A 348 -18.87 28.34 -20.38
N ILE A 349 -17.96 29.01 -19.69
CA ILE A 349 -18.12 30.41 -19.26
C ILE A 349 -17.78 31.35 -20.41
N ARG A 350 -16.76 31.01 -21.22
CA ARG A 350 -16.39 31.84 -22.37
C ARG A 350 -17.46 31.74 -23.47
N PRO A 351 -17.88 32.87 -24.06
CA PRO A 351 -18.79 32.86 -25.19
C PRO A 351 -18.19 32.07 -26.36
N LYS A 352 -19.05 31.34 -27.08
CA LYS A 352 -18.65 30.54 -28.25
C LYS A 352 -17.90 31.37 -29.31
N ASP A 353 -18.15 32.68 -29.38
CA ASP A 353 -17.57 33.59 -30.38
C ASP A 353 -16.09 33.94 -30.15
N GLU A 354 -15.53 33.71 -28.95
CA GLU A 354 -14.09 33.86 -28.70
C GLU A 354 -13.32 32.54 -28.90
N ARG A 355 -14.03 31.42 -29.05
CA ARG A 355 -13.42 30.18 -29.53
C ARG A 355 -13.25 30.35 -31.03
N LYS A 356 -12.02 30.61 -31.50
CA LYS A 356 -11.69 30.22 -32.86
C LYS A 356 -12.06 28.74 -32.97
N THR A 357 -13.15 28.45 -33.68
CA THR A 357 -13.58 27.08 -33.94
C THR A 357 -12.41 26.33 -34.54
N SER A 358 -12.22 25.07 -34.16
CA SER A 358 -11.19 24.22 -34.76
C SER A 358 -11.23 24.23 -36.29
N ASP A 359 -12.41 24.47 -36.86
CA ASP A 359 -12.66 24.59 -38.30
C ASP A 359 -12.17 25.93 -38.90
N GLU A 360 -12.11 27.03 -38.13
CA GLU A 360 -11.56 28.31 -38.60
C GLU A 360 -10.03 28.39 -38.45
N LEU A 361 -9.45 27.55 -37.59
CA LEU A 361 -8.00 27.36 -37.48
C LEU A 361 -7.43 26.48 -38.61
N GLU A 362 -8.27 25.82 -39.42
CA GLU A 362 -7.82 25.13 -40.64
C GLU A 362 -7.44 26.11 -41.77
N GLU A 363 -7.98 27.33 -41.76
CA GLU A 363 -7.70 28.35 -42.78
C GLU A 363 -6.68 29.42 -42.35
N SER A 364 -6.37 29.56 -41.05
CA SER A 364 -5.25 30.39 -40.62
C SER A 364 -3.96 29.58 -40.68
N ASP A 365 -3.31 29.62 -41.84
CA ASP A 365 -1.96 29.10 -42.13
C ASP A 365 -0.89 29.92 -41.37
N ALA A 366 -1.09 30.11 -40.06
CA ALA A 366 -0.12 30.70 -39.15
C ALA A 366 0.99 29.68 -38.91
N PHE A 367 1.76 29.40 -39.97
CA PHE A 367 2.99 28.64 -39.89
C PHE A 367 3.90 29.29 -38.85
N PHE A 368 4.32 28.51 -37.85
CA PHE A 368 5.39 28.93 -36.98
C PHE A 368 6.69 29.06 -37.78
N ASP A 369 7.15 30.29 -38.01
CA ASP A 369 8.45 30.61 -38.61
C ASP A 369 9.61 30.48 -37.60
N GLY A 370 9.41 29.72 -36.52
CA GLY A 370 10.42 29.45 -35.52
C GLY A 370 10.94 28.03 -35.59
N GLU A 371 12.10 27.80 -34.97
CA GLU A 371 12.74 26.49 -34.99
C GLU A 371 11.96 25.47 -34.15
N VAL A 372 11.63 24.33 -34.75
CA VAL A 372 10.97 23.21 -34.08
C VAL A 372 12.03 22.24 -33.56
N PHE A 373 12.20 22.21 -32.23
CA PHE A 373 13.17 21.38 -31.54
C PHE A 373 12.69 19.93 -31.33
N PHE A 374 12.65 19.14 -32.41
CA PHE A 374 12.25 17.73 -32.36
C PHE A 374 13.46 16.78 -32.49
N PRO A 375 13.81 16.00 -31.46
CA PRO A 375 14.94 15.06 -31.54
C PRO A 375 14.64 13.79 -32.35
N LYS A 376 13.37 13.46 -32.60
CA LYS A 376 12.96 12.27 -33.36
C LYS A 376 12.32 12.62 -34.70
N PRO A 377 12.39 11.72 -35.69
CA PRO A 377 11.71 11.91 -36.98
C PRO A 377 10.23 12.25 -36.78
N SER A 378 9.75 13.24 -37.54
CA SER A 378 8.36 13.69 -37.53
C SER A 378 7.88 13.97 -38.95
N ASN A 379 6.59 13.73 -39.20
CA ASN A 379 5.93 14.15 -40.44
C ASN A 379 5.30 15.54 -40.28
N ASP A 380 4.79 16.09 -41.38
CA ASP A 380 4.21 17.44 -41.38
C ASP A 380 2.96 17.53 -40.48
N GLU A 381 2.15 16.48 -40.41
CA GLU A 381 0.99 16.42 -39.51
C GLU A 381 1.38 16.54 -38.03
N GLN A 382 2.46 15.86 -37.62
CA GLN A 382 2.98 15.94 -36.25
C GLN A 382 3.59 17.30 -35.94
N ARG A 383 4.18 17.97 -36.93
CA ARG A 383 4.71 19.34 -36.79
C ARG A 383 3.59 20.36 -36.60
N ARG A 384 2.47 20.23 -37.33
CA ARG A 384 1.28 21.08 -37.17
C ARG A 384 0.69 21.06 -35.76
N ILE A 385 0.98 20.04 -34.95
CA ILE A 385 0.54 19.99 -33.55
C ILE A 385 1.17 21.15 -32.76
N VAL A 386 2.40 21.55 -33.07
CA VAL A 386 3.06 22.69 -32.41
C VAL A 386 2.30 23.98 -32.65
N ASP A 387 1.92 24.23 -33.91
CA ASP A 387 1.15 25.41 -34.29
C ASP A 387 -0.21 25.43 -33.56
N LYS A 388 -0.89 24.29 -33.53
CA LYS A 388 -2.19 24.14 -32.85
C LYS A 388 -2.10 24.35 -31.34
N ILE A 389 -1.05 23.85 -30.67
CA ILE A 389 -0.85 24.02 -29.22
C ILE A 389 -0.64 25.49 -28.85
N ARG A 390 0.00 26.29 -29.72
CA ARG A 390 0.19 27.73 -29.46
C ARG A 390 -1.08 28.54 -29.69
N ALA A 391 -1.92 28.11 -30.62
CA ALA A 391 -3.13 28.83 -31.01
C ALA A 391 -4.36 28.46 -30.18
N ALA A 392 -4.39 27.29 -29.55
CA ALA A 392 -5.55 26.76 -28.85
C ALA A 392 -5.22 26.31 -27.41
N SER A 393 -6.19 26.43 -26.51
CA SER A 393 -6.07 25.97 -25.12
C SER A 393 -6.08 24.44 -24.96
N GLY A 394 -6.41 23.69 -26.01
CA GLY A 394 -6.37 22.23 -26.01
C GLY A 394 -6.36 21.65 -27.41
N VAL A 395 -5.59 20.58 -27.60
CA VAL A 395 -5.47 19.88 -28.89
C VAL A 395 -5.72 18.40 -28.69
N LEU A 396 -6.67 17.84 -29.45
CA LEU A 396 -6.93 16.41 -29.48
C LEU A 396 -6.14 15.78 -30.62
N VAL A 397 -5.20 14.90 -30.27
CA VAL A 397 -4.39 14.14 -31.25
C VAL A 397 -4.88 12.70 -31.28
N GLN A 398 -5.40 12.27 -32.42
CA GLN A 398 -5.86 10.89 -32.64
C GLN A 398 -4.99 10.19 -33.68
N GLY A 399 -4.80 8.89 -33.54
CA GLY A 399 -4.17 8.09 -34.59
C GLY A 399 -4.33 6.59 -34.34
N PRO A 400 -4.24 5.73 -35.36
CA PRO A 400 -4.21 4.27 -35.22
C PRO A 400 -3.05 3.76 -34.34
N PRO A 401 -3.12 2.54 -33.78
CA PRO A 401 -1.98 1.95 -33.07
C PRO A 401 -0.75 1.89 -33.99
N GLY A 402 0.44 2.21 -33.45
CA GLY A 402 1.70 2.19 -34.20
C GLY A 402 2.07 3.47 -34.95
N THR A 403 1.24 4.52 -34.97
CA THR A 403 1.53 5.78 -35.69
C THR A 403 2.51 6.74 -34.99
N GLY A 404 3.37 6.23 -34.12
CA GLY A 404 4.41 7.04 -33.48
C GLY A 404 3.93 8.09 -32.46
N LYS A 405 2.71 7.95 -31.88
CA LYS A 405 2.18 8.87 -30.85
C LYS A 405 3.16 9.16 -29.71
N SER A 406 3.83 8.13 -29.19
CA SER A 406 4.84 8.30 -28.13
C SER A 406 6.05 9.11 -28.61
N HIS A 407 6.47 8.95 -29.87
CA HIS A 407 7.52 9.79 -30.46
C HIS A 407 7.06 11.24 -30.61
N THR A 408 5.81 11.46 -31.03
CA THR A 408 5.22 12.79 -31.09
C THR A 408 5.20 13.45 -29.71
N ILE A 409 4.78 12.73 -28.66
CA ILE A 409 4.79 13.24 -27.29
C ILE A 409 6.22 13.60 -26.85
N ALA A 410 7.21 12.72 -27.08
CA ALA A 410 8.61 13.02 -26.75
C ALA A 410 9.14 14.27 -27.48
N ASN A 411 8.79 14.42 -28.76
CA ASN A 411 9.13 15.60 -29.56
C ASN A 411 8.49 16.88 -28.99
N LEU A 412 7.22 16.83 -28.62
CA LEU A 412 6.52 17.96 -28.00
C LEU A 412 7.12 18.34 -26.64
N ILE A 413 7.48 17.35 -25.81
CA ILE A 413 8.16 17.60 -24.53
C ILE A 413 9.46 18.36 -24.77
N CYS A 414 10.29 17.90 -25.70
CA CYS A 414 11.57 18.56 -26.00
C CYS A 414 11.37 19.99 -26.53
N HIS A 415 10.38 20.19 -27.40
CA HIS A 415 10.05 21.53 -27.91
C HIS A 415 9.56 22.47 -26.80
N LEU A 416 8.68 22.00 -25.92
CA LEU A 416 8.16 22.80 -24.80
C LEU A 416 9.27 23.13 -23.79
N LEU A 417 10.14 22.18 -23.47
CA LEU A 417 11.29 22.43 -22.61
C LEU A 417 12.28 23.42 -23.23
N ALA A 418 12.60 23.26 -24.52
CA ALA A 418 13.50 24.16 -25.26
C ALA A 418 12.94 25.60 -25.37
N THR A 419 11.61 25.74 -25.32
CA THR A 419 10.92 27.05 -25.30
C THR A 419 10.68 27.59 -23.89
N GLY A 420 11.23 26.95 -22.86
CA GLY A 420 11.18 27.39 -21.46
C GLY A 420 9.83 27.13 -20.76
N GLN A 421 8.98 26.27 -21.33
CA GLN A 421 7.68 25.93 -20.76
C GLN A 421 7.81 24.87 -19.66
N ARG A 422 7.00 25.02 -18.60
CA ARG A 422 6.84 24.00 -17.55
C ARG A 422 5.76 23.03 -18.00
N THR A 423 6.13 21.76 -18.17
CA THR A 423 5.22 20.74 -18.74
C THR A 423 4.91 19.65 -17.70
N LEU A 424 3.63 19.42 -17.43
CA LEU A 424 3.16 18.27 -16.65
C LEU A 424 2.68 17.18 -17.60
N ILE A 425 3.21 15.98 -17.45
CA ILE A 425 2.84 14.82 -18.27
C ILE A 425 2.07 13.85 -17.39
N THR A 426 0.92 13.40 -17.86
CA THR A 426 0.11 12.40 -17.16
C THR A 426 -0.22 11.25 -18.11
N ALA A 427 -0.29 10.03 -17.58
CA ALA A 427 -0.72 8.85 -18.32
C ALA A 427 -1.51 7.92 -17.40
N LYS A 428 -2.23 6.95 -17.99
CA LYS A 428 -3.01 5.97 -17.22
C LYS A 428 -2.13 4.96 -16.47
N THR A 429 -0.90 4.72 -16.93
CA THR A 429 -0.04 3.67 -16.38
C THR A 429 1.40 4.16 -16.24
N PRO A 430 2.11 3.82 -15.16
CA PRO A 430 3.49 4.27 -14.95
C PRO A 430 4.43 3.80 -16.07
N ARG A 431 4.21 2.59 -16.59
CA ARG A 431 4.96 2.04 -17.73
C ARG A 431 4.93 2.93 -18.97
N ALA A 432 3.81 3.62 -19.23
CA ALA A 432 3.71 4.53 -20.38
C ALA A 432 4.65 5.73 -20.23
N LEU A 433 4.81 6.23 -19.00
CA LEU A 433 5.68 7.35 -18.68
C LEU A 433 7.15 6.93 -18.66
N GLN A 434 7.48 5.74 -18.14
CA GLN A 434 8.82 5.15 -18.26
C GLN A 434 9.25 4.98 -19.73
N VAL A 435 8.33 4.52 -20.59
CA VAL A 435 8.57 4.45 -22.04
C VAL A 435 8.83 5.84 -22.62
N LEU A 436 8.07 6.86 -22.21
CA LEU A 436 8.28 8.23 -22.66
C LEU A 436 9.62 8.80 -22.19
N GLU A 437 10.02 8.54 -20.94
CA GLU A 437 11.30 8.96 -20.36
C GLU A 437 12.50 8.38 -21.14
N GLY A 438 12.43 7.10 -21.51
CA GLY A 438 13.43 6.47 -22.38
C GLY A 438 13.47 7.02 -23.81
N LEU A 439 12.43 7.71 -24.26
CA LEU A 439 12.39 8.38 -25.56
C LEU A 439 13.00 9.80 -25.50
N ILE A 440 13.12 10.41 -24.33
CA ILE A 440 13.74 11.73 -24.15
C ILE A 440 15.27 11.59 -24.23
N PRO A 441 15.97 12.51 -24.93
CA PRO A 441 17.44 12.54 -24.98
C PRO A 441 18.08 12.57 -23.59
N ASP A 442 19.22 11.91 -23.44
CA ASP A 442 19.92 11.79 -22.15
C ASP A 442 20.26 13.16 -21.55
N GLU A 443 20.52 14.16 -22.38
CA GLU A 443 20.86 15.53 -21.99
C GLU A 443 19.69 16.30 -21.36
N LEU A 444 18.45 15.92 -21.70
CA LEU A 444 17.23 16.57 -21.19
C LEU A 444 16.59 15.81 -20.04
N ARG A 445 16.98 14.55 -19.79
CA ARG A 445 16.45 13.74 -18.68
C ARG A 445 16.64 14.39 -17.31
N PRO A 446 17.76 15.07 -16.99
CA PRO A 446 17.91 15.74 -15.70
C PRO A 446 16.84 16.82 -15.43
N LEU A 447 16.24 17.40 -16.48
CA LEU A 447 15.16 18.38 -16.37
C LEU A 447 13.78 17.75 -16.12
N CYS A 448 13.67 16.43 -16.25
CA CYS A 448 12.43 15.70 -16.09
C CYS A 448 12.33 15.15 -14.66
N ILE A 449 11.36 15.63 -13.89
CA ILE A 449 11.04 15.08 -12.58
C ILE A 449 9.93 14.06 -12.76
N ASN A 450 10.19 12.81 -12.39
CA ASN A 450 9.21 11.74 -12.46
C ASN A 450 8.50 11.57 -11.10
N LEU A 451 7.19 11.82 -11.06
CA LEU A 451 6.34 11.81 -9.85
C LEU A 451 5.55 10.49 -9.68
N LEU A 452 6.03 9.38 -10.24
CA LEU A 452 5.24 8.13 -10.35
C LEU A 452 5.57 7.05 -9.32
N GLY A 453 6.49 7.30 -8.39
CA GLY A 453 6.85 6.32 -7.37
C GLY A 453 6.50 6.88 -6.00
N SER A 454 5.80 6.13 -5.15
CA SER A 454 5.81 6.48 -3.72
C SER A 454 7.24 6.37 -3.20
N GLY A 455 7.87 7.51 -2.90
CA GLY A 455 9.12 7.65 -2.17
C GLY A 455 10.41 7.09 -2.79
N LEU A 456 11.54 7.48 -2.20
CA LEU A 456 12.94 7.21 -2.56
C LEU A 456 13.39 7.45 -4.02
N GLU A 457 12.73 6.88 -5.02
CA GLU A 457 12.98 7.17 -6.44
C GLU A 457 12.63 8.62 -6.79
N GLU A 458 11.56 9.17 -6.20
CA GLU A 458 11.22 10.60 -6.28
C GLU A 458 12.33 11.50 -5.74
N ARG A 459 12.86 11.20 -4.54
CA ARG A 459 13.94 11.97 -3.92
C ARG A 459 15.24 11.85 -4.69
N ARG A 460 15.59 10.65 -5.17
CA ARG A 460 16.77 10.46 -6.03
C ARG A 460 16.64 11.17 -7.36
N SER A 461 15.46 11.17 -7.98
CA SER A 461 15.19 11.95 -9.19
C SER A 461 15.36 13.45 -8.90
N LEU A 462 14.75 13.96 -7.82
CA LEU A 462 14.88 15.35 -7.37
C LEU A 462 16.33 15.76 -7.04
N GLU A 463 17.11 14.90 -6.39
CA GLU A 463 18.52 15.13 -6.07
C GLU A 463 19.43 15.07 -7.31
N SER A 464 19.08 14.23 -8.28
CA SER A 464 19.81 14.13 -9.57
C SER A 464 19.42 15.23 -10.57
N SER A 465 18.28 15.89 -10.36
CA SER A 465 17.75 16.99 -11.15
C SER A 465 18.25 18.33 -10.61
N VAL A 466 19.56 18.57 -10.68
CA VAL A 466 20.18 19.89 -10.44
C VAL A 466 21.20 20.20 -11.51
#